data_AF-A0A7V3D677-F1
#
_entry.id   AF-A0A7V3D677-F1
#
_cell.length_a   1.000
_cell.length_b   1.000
_cell.length_c   1.000
_cell.angle_alpha   90.00
_cell.angle_beta   90.00
_cell.angle_gamma   90.00
#
_symmetry.space_group_name_H-M   'P 1'
#
loop_
_entity.id
_entity.type
_entity.pdbx_description
1 polymer ?
#
loop_
_entity_poly.entity_id
_entity_poly.type
_entity_poly.pdbx_seq_one_letter_code
_entity_poly.pdbx_strand_id
1 'polypeptide(L)'
;MTFTTTPLRPGLLFDLAGSVHPSVAQGWCDSPLTLEEGTHFGFVQIGPARLDCQAGSFSLGAGLYFAVPGAARVQGGMGLAITRLGYQGLFSLGGPIEERGRLQYIDGCTDSLLLAPVLRGDPCLNLLHLPPGTRQSRHTHPSDRVGLVVRGAGTCLTDAGAAELRPGLAFLIPTDLPHCFHTEDSELLIVAYHPDSDFGPTHQDHPMINRTLRVS
;
A
#
# COMPACT_ATOMS: atom_id res chain seq x y z
N MET A 1 -5.03 9.79 17.70
CA MET A 1 -5.87 9.16 16.66
C MET A 1 -5.92 7.66 16.92
N THR A 2 -6.93 6.94 16.43
CA THR A 2 -7.11 5.49 16.65
C THR A 2 -6.98 4.72 15.34
N PHE A 3 -6.68 3.42 15.44
CA PHE A 3 -6.79 2.51 14.30
C PHE A 3 -8.22 2.58 13.74
N THR A 4 -8.34 2.80 12.44
CA THR A 4 -9.64 3.00 11.79
C THR A 4 -9.78 2.04 10.64
N THR A 5 -10.95 1.41 10.51
CA THR A 5 -11.30 0.57 9.36
C THR A 5 -12.54 1.11 8.67
N THR A 6 -12.61 0.92 7.36
CA THR A 6 -13.80 1.24 6.58
C THR A 6 -13.93 0.25 5.41
N PRO A 7 -15.14 -0.24 5.08
CA PRO A 7 -15.32 -1.00 3.86
C PRO A 7 -14.89 -0.19 2.64
N LEU A 8 -14.35 -0.87 1.63
CA LEU A 8 -14.19 -0.27 0.32
C LEU A 8 -15.54 0.24 -0.17
N ARG A 9 -15.55 1.51 -0.56
CA ARG A 9 -16.70 2.23 -1.09
C ARG A 9 -16.20 3.34 -2.02
N PRO A 10 -17.01 3.80 -2.97
CA PRO A 10 -16.62 4.92 -3.83
C PRO A 10 -16.31 6.20 -3.02
N GLY A 11 -15.27 6.91 -3.45
CA GLY A 11 -14.90 8.22 -2.92
C GLY A 11 -13.91 8.18 -1.75
N LEU A 12 -13.86 9.28 -0.98
CA LEU A 12 -12.91 9.48 0.10
C LEU A 12 -13.10 8.47 1.24
N LEU A 13 -12.01 7.79 1.59
CA LEU A 13 -11.91 6.87 2.73
C LEU A 13 -11.13 7.50 3.88
N PHE A 14 -9.94 8.04 3.59
CA PHE A 14 -9.07 8.70 4.57
C PHE A 14 -8.47 9.98 3.97
N ASP A 15 -8.58 11.08 4.71
CA ASP A 15 -7.97 12.36 4.37
C ASP A 15 -6.75 12.60 5.26
N LEU A 16 -5.56 12.57 4.64
CA LEU A 16 -4.27 12.80 5.29
C LEU A 16 -3.55 13.98 4.60
N ALA A 17 -4.28 14.88 3.94
CA ALA A 17 -3.68 15.99 3.21
C ALA A 17 -2.92 16.97 4.12
N GLY A 18 -3.29 17.03 5.41
CA GLY A 18 -2.59 17.82 6.43
C GLY A 18 -1.45 17.10 7.17
N SER A 19 -1.13 15.85 6.81
CA SER A 19 -0.02 15.12 7.45
C SER A 19 1.35 15.60 6.97
N VAL A 20 2.43 15.14 7.63
CA VAL A 20 3.83 15.38 7.18
C VAL A 20 4.07 14.87 5.75
N HIS A 21 3.27 13.89 5.34
CA HIS A 21 3.32 13.24 4.05
C HIS A 21 1.95 13.30 3.35
N PRO A 22 1.54 14.49 2.86
CA PRO A 22 0.18 14.75 2.38
C PRO A 22 -0.34 13.66 1.46
N SER A 23 -1.35 12.92 1.92
CA SER A 23 -1.90 11.78 1.18
C SER A 23 -3.43 11.77 1.23
N VAL A 24 -4.07 11.16 0.23
CA VAL A 24 -5.53 10.98 0.21
C VAL A 24 -5.84 9.57 -0.25
N ALA A 25 -6.64 8.84 0.52
CA ALA A 25 -7.05 7.48 0.17
C ALA A 25 -8.51 7.45 -0.29
N GLN A 26 -8.75 6.90 -1.47
CA GLN A 26 -10.05 6.82 -2.11
C GLN A 26 -10.33 5.40 -2.59
N GLY A 27 -11.56 4.95 -2.40
CA GLY A 27 -12.04 3.69 -2.95
C GLY A 27 -12.76 3.90 -4.27
N TRP A 28 -12.77 2.86 -5.11
CA TRP A 28 -13.71 2.74 -6.22
C TRP A 28 -14.43 1.40 -6.12
N CYS A 29 -15.71 1.38 -6.51
CA CYS A 29 -16.54 0.18 -6.59
C CYS A 29 -17.52 0.39 -7.76
N ASP A 30 -17.20 -0.17 -8.92
CA ASP A 30 -17.86 -0.03 -10.23
C ASP A 30 -17.93 1.41 -10.79
N SER A 31 -18.29 2.38 -9.94
CA SER A 31 -18.23 3.81 -10.20
C SER A 31 -16.80 4.24 -10.56
N PRO A 32 -16.62 5.02 -11.64
CA PRO A 32 -15.32 5.58 -11.98
C PRO A 32 -14.78 6.48 -10.86
N LEU A 33 -13.49 6.35 -10.60
CA LEU A 33 -12.71 7.24 -9.75
C LEU A 33 -11.75 8.04 -10.65
N THR A 34 -11.90 9.37 -10.62
CA THR A 34 -10.96 10.29 -11.23
C THR A 34 -9.92 10.70 -10.21
N LEU A 35 -8.66 10.65 -10.62
CA LEU A 35 -7.47 11.00 -9.86
C LEU A 35 -6.80 12.17 -10.57
N GLU A 36 -6.48 13.23 -9.83
CA GLU A 36 -6.00 14.49 -10.40
C GLU A 36 -4.49 14.65 -10.23
N GLU A 37 -4.04 15.38 -9.20
CA GLU A 37 -2.63 15.70 -8.98
C GLU A 37 -1.96 14.74 -7.99
N GLY A 38 -0.65 14.54 -8.19
CA GLY A 38 0.20 13.68 -7.35
C GLY A 38 0.55 12.35 -8.02
N THR A 39 0.90 11.37 -7.20
CA THR A 39 1.14 9.99 -7.66
C THR A 39 0.21 9.03 -6.94
N HIS A 40 -0.50 8.22 -7.71
CA HIS A 40 -1.55 7.34 -7.23
C HIS A 40 -1.05 5.90 -7.11
N PHE A 41 -1.01 5.38 -5.89
CA PHE A 41 -0.69 4.00 -5.56
C PHE A 41 -1.98 3.22 -5.42
N GLY A 42 -2.23 2.26 -6.31
CA GLY A 42 -3.49 1.55 -6.35
C GLY A 42 -3.36 0.04 -6.30
N PHE A 43 -4.41 -0.60 -5.79
CA PHE A 43 -4.55 -2.05 -5.75
C PHE A 43 -5.98 -2.47 -6.13
N VAL A 44 -6.09 -3.46 -7.01
CA VAL A 44 -7.36 -3.99 -7.51
C VAL A 44 -7.79 -5.19 -6.66
N GLN A 45 -8.79 -5.01 -5.80
CA GLN A 45 -9.37 -6.09 -4.98
C GLN A 45 -10.25 -7.02 -5.81
N ILE A 46 -11.10 -6.45 -6.67
CA ILE A 46 -11.98 -7.18 -7.59
C ILE A 46 -11.80 -6.59 -8.98
N GLY A 47 -11.53 -7.43 -9.96
CA GLY A 47 -11.37 -7.02 -11.36
C GLY A 47 -12.45 -7.59 -12.28
N PRO A 48 -12.40 -7.26 -13.58
CA PRO A 48 -11.42 -6.36 -14.17
C PRO A 48 -11.74 -4.88 -13.88
N ALA A 49 -10.71 -4.10 -13.61
CA ALA A 49 -10.74 -2.64 -13.66
C ALA A 49 -10.07 -2.16 -14.95
N ARG A 50 -10.43 -0.97 -15.43
CA ARG A 50 -9.73 -0.25 -16.50
C ARG A 50 -9.08 0.99 -15.90
N LEU A 51 -7.79 1.13 -16.13
CA LEU A 51 -6.99 2.31 -15.78
C LEU A 51 -6.65 3.09 -17.05
N ASP A 52 -7.06 4.35 -17.11
CA ASP A 52 -6.73 5.29 -18.17
C ASP A 52 -5.83 6.39 -17.60
N CYS A 53 -4.66 6.62 -18.21
CA CYS A 53 -3.73 7.68 -17.83
C CYS A 53 -2.89 8.13 -19.04
N GLN A 54 -1.93 9.03 -18.82
CA GLN A 54 -1.04 9.51 -19.89
C GLN A 54 -0.26 8.38 -20.58
N ALA A 55 0.09 7.30 -19.87
CA ALA A 55 0.81 6.16 -20.42
C ALA A 55 -0.07 5.26 -21.32
N GLY A 56 -1.40 5.40 -21.27
CA GLY A 56 -2.35 4.63 -22.08
C GLY A 56 -3.53 4.10 -21.27
N SER A 57 -4.17 3.07 -21.83
CA SER A 57 -5.32 2.38 -21.23
C SER A 57 -4.96 0.92 -20.93
N PHE A 58 -5.18 0.49 -19.69
CA PHE A 58 -4.76 -0.82 -19.19
C PHE A 58 -5.92 -1.54 -18.53
N SER A 59 -6.08 -2.84 -18.82
CA SER A 59 -7.01 -3.70 -18.09
C SER A 59 -6.28 -4.37 -16.94
N LEU A 60 -6.80 -4.22 -15.73
CA LEU A 60 -6.19 -4.68 -14.49
C LEU A 60 -7.10 -5.75 -13.85
N GLY A 61 -6.57 -6.97 -13.70
CA GLY A 61 -7.24 -8.04 -12.97
C GLY A 61 -7.16 -7.88 -11.45
N ALA A 62 -7.88 -8.72 -10.70
CA ALA A 62 -7.75 -8.78 -9.25
C ALA A 62 -6.30 -9.14 -8.85
N GLY A 63 -5.80 -8.49 -7.80
CA GLY A 63 -4.42 -8.66 -7.32
C GLY A 63 -3.37 -7.84 -8.08
N LEU A 64 -3.73 -7.14 -9.16
CA LEU A 64 -2.82 -6.20 -9.81
C LEU A 64 -2.77 -4.88 -9.04
N TYR A 65 -1.63 -4.21 -9.14
CA TYR A 65 -1.36 -2.93 -8.49
C TYR A 65 -0.67 -1.96 -9.45
N PHE A 66 -0.69 -0.68 -9.09
CA PHE A 66 -0.15 0.38 -9.94
C PHE A 66 0.43 1.55 -9.15
N ALA A 67 1.40 2.23 -9.76
CA ALA A 67 1.77 3.62 -9.47
C ALA A 67 1.50 4.45 -10.73
N VAL A 68 0.75 5.54 -10.61
CA VAL A 68 0.46 6.42 -11.76
C VAL A 68 0.69 7.88 -11.35
N PRO A 69 1.68 8.56 -11.94
CA PRO A 69 1.86 9.99 -11.74
C PRO A 69 0.87 10.79 -12.61
N GLY A 70 0.32 11.85 -12.04
CA GLY A 70 -0.61 12.76 -12.70
C GLY A 70 -1.98 12.15 -12.98
N ALA A 71 -2.76 12.86 -13.79
CA ALA A 71 -4.17 12.57 -13.99
C ALA A 71 -4.42 11.14 -14.49
N ALA A 72 -5.36 10.47 -13.82
CA ALA A 72 -5.76 9.12 -14.14
C ALA A 72 -7.25 8.88 -13.87
N ARG A 73 -7.80 7.85 -14.47
CA ARG A 73 -9.16 7.39 -14.21
C ARG A 73 -9.15 5.88 -14.08
N VAL A 74 -9.71 5.37 -12.99
CA VAL A 74 -9.95 3.93 -12.80
C VAL A 74 -11.45 3.67 -12.78
N GLN A 75 -11.91 2.62 -13.46
CA GLN A 75 -13.34 2.27 -13.52
C GLN A 75 -13.55 0.77 -13.66
N GLY A 76 -14.70 0.28 -13.21
CA GLY A 76 -15.00 -1.15 -13.12
C GLY A 76 -14.24 -1.84 -11.98
N GLY A 77 -14.81 -2.94 -11.49
CA GLY A 77 -14.24 -3.68 -10.37
C GLY A 77 -14.24 -2.85 -9.07
N MET A 78 -13.37 -3.22 -8.14
CA MET A 78 -13.28 -2.60 -6.82
C MET A 78 -11.83 -2.54 -6.35
N GLY A 79 -11.44 -1.45 -5.70
CA GLY A 79 -10.12 -1.33 -5.12
C GLY A 79 -9.87 -0.01 -4.38
N LEU A 80 -8.61 0.18 -4.02
CA LEU A 80 -8.11 1.31 -3.24
C LEU A 80 -7.06 2.07 -4.06
N ALA A 81 -7.16 3.40 -4.11
CA ALA A 81 -6.14 4.29 -4.65
C ALA A 81 -5.71 5.28 -3.56
N ILE A 82 -4.41 5.42 -3.38
CA ILE A 82 -3.80 6.32 -2.39
C ILE A 82 -2.93 7.30 -3.14
N THR A 83 -3.35 8.56 -3.13
CA THR A 83 -2.64 9.65 -3.79
C THR A 83 -1.63 10.23 -2.83
N ARG A 84 -0.35 10.25 -3.20
CA ARG A 84 0.65 11.07 -2.54
C ARG A 84 0.71 12.44 -3.24
N LEU A 85 0.30 13.48 -2.52
CA LEU A 85 0.28 14.85 -3.02
C LEU A 85 1.70 15.42 -3.02
N GLY A 86 2.02 16.24 -4.02
CA GLY A 86 3.33 16.88 -4.17
C GLY A 86 4.49 15.92 -4.48
N TYR A 87 4.21 14.64 -4.77
CA TYR A 87 5.22 13.65 -5.15
C TYR A 87 5.02 13.21 -6.60
N GLN A 88 6.13 13.04 -7.30
CA GLN A 88 6.18 12.58 -8.68
C GLN A 88 6.98 11.28 -8.78
N GLY A 89 6.27 10.16 -8.72
CA GLY A 89 6.83 8.83 -8.90
C GLY A 89 6.90 8.41 -10.37
N LEU A 90 7.24 7.14 -10.59
CA LEU A 90 7.27 6.52 -11.91
C LEU A 90 5.97 5.77 -12.18
N PHE A 91 5.49 5.82 -13.43
CA PHE A 91 4.42 4.93 -13.86
C PHE A 91 4.88 3.47 -13.75
N SER A 92 4.11 2.64 -13.06
CA SER A 92 4.39 1.22 -12.88
C SER A 92 3.09 0.44 -12.80
N LEU A 93 3.05 -0.73 -13.44
CA LEU A 93 2.01 -1.74 -13.26
C LEU A 93 2.69 -3.01 -12.79
N GLY A 94 2.08 -3.73 -11.85
CA GLY A 94 2.61 -4.99 -11.36
C GLY A 94 1.53 -5.93 -10.88
N GLY A 95 1.97 -7.14 -10.54
CA GLY A 95 1.13 -8.21 -10.05
C GLY A 95 0.80 -9.28 -11.10
N PRO A 96 -0.09 -10.24 -10.76
CA PRO A 96 -0.81 -10.34 -9.49
C PRO A 96 0.13 -10.46 -8.29
N ILE A 97 -0.30 -9.97 -7.11
CA ILE A 97 0.47 -10.15 -5.87
C ILE A 97 0.73 -11.63 -5.58
N GLU A 98 1.80 -11.87 -4.85
CA GLU A 98 2.22 -13.21 -4.43
C GLU A 98 1.33 -13.70 -3.26
N GLU A 99 1.31 -15.01 -3.03
CA GLU A 99 0.60 -15.58 -1.88
C GLU A 99 1.35 -15.35 -0.55
N ARG A 100 2.68 -15.21 -0.62
CA ARG A 100 3.57 -15.00 0.52
C ARG A 100 4.68 -14.02 0.12
N GLY A 101 5.10 -13.19 1.07
CA GLY A 101 6.20 -12.25 0.87
C GLY A 101 7.56 -12.93 0.72
N ARG A 102 8.46 -12.29 -0.02
CA ARG A 102 9.84 -12.78 -0.26
C ARG A 102 10.82 -12.42 0.86
N LEU A 103 10.54 -11.36 1.59
CA LEU A 103 11.39 -10.81 2.64
C LEU A 103 10.87 -11.28 4.00
N GLN A 104 11.78 -11.64 4.90
CA GLN A 104 11.41 -11.96 6.28
C GLN A 104 10.97 -10.69 7.00
N TYR A 105 9.93 -10.83 7.82
CA TYR A 105 9.43 -9.78 8.69
C TYR A 105 9.22 -10.35 10.10
N ILE A 106 8.93 -9.47 11.07
CA ILE A 106 8.86 -9.82 12.49
C ILE A 106 7.88 -10.99 12.75
N ASP A 107 8.20 -11.79 13.75
CA ASP A 107 7.35 -12.89 14.24
C ASP A 107 6.95 -13.92 13.16
N GLY A 108 7.83 -14.15 12.19
CA GLY A 108 7.62 -15.13 11.11
C GLY A 108 6.73 -14.63 9.96
N CYS A 109 6.30 -13.37 10.03
CA CYS A 109 5.61 -12.71 8.92
C CYS A 109 6.55 -12.53 7.72
N THR A 110 5.99 -12.18 6.58
CA THR A 110 6.77 -11.90 5.36
C THR A 110 6.26 -10.68 4.60
N ASP A 111 7.16 -10.00 3.90
CA ASP A 111 6.90 -8.81 3.11
C ASP A 111 7.34 -8.97 1.64
N SER A 112 6.66 -8.31 0.71
CA SER A 112 7.17 -8.03 -0.63
C SER A 112 6.97 -6.55 -0.97
N LEU A 113 8.03 -5.86 -1.40
CA LEU A 113 7.93 -4.52 -1.99
C LEU A 113 7.27 -4.64 -3.37
N LEU A 114 5.96 -4.36 -3.42
CA LEU A 114 5.17 -4.36 -4.66
C LEU A 114 5.58 -3.18 -5.55
N LEU A 115 5.69 -1.99 -4.94
CA LEU A 115 6.20 -0.78 -5.56
C LEU A 115 7.33 -0.26 -4.67
N ALA A 116 8.56 -0.43 -5.13
CA ALA A 116 9.75 0.04 -4.43
C ALA A 116 9.88 1.57 -4.52
N PRO A 117 10.49 2.21 -3.50
CA PRO A 117 10.76 3.65 -3.54
C PRO A 117 11.79 3.97 -4.64
N VAL A 118 11.58 5.09 -5.36
CA VAL A 118 12.49 5.52 -6.45
C VAL A 118 13.82 6.00 -5.87
N LEU A 119 13.74 6.80 -4.80
CA LEU A 119 14.85 7.21 -3.94
C LEU A 119 14.54 6.85 -2.49
N ARG A 120 15.58 6.66 -1.67
CA ARG A 120 15.40 6.51 -0.22
C ARG A 120 14.62 7.69 0.35
N GLY A 121 13.55 7.40 1.09
CA GLY A 121 12.62 8.40 1.63
C GLY A 121 11.32 8.50 0.84
N ASP A 122 11.26 7.98 -0.39
CA ASP A 122 10.06 7.98 -1.20
C ASP A 122 9.02 6.96 -0.71
N PRO A 123 7.73 7.15 -1.05
CA PRO A 123 6.68 6.19 -0.72
C PRO A 123 6.88 4.83 -1.38
N CYS A 124 6.35 3.79 -0.72
CA CYS A 124 6.32 2.43 -1.24
C CYS A 124 4.98 1.74 -0.96
N LEU A 125 4.72 0.66 -1.71
CA LEU A 125 3.57 -0.22 -1.49
C LEU A 125 4.07 -1.63 -1.20
N ASN A 126 3.59 -2.20 -0.11
CA ASN A 126 4.02 -3.47 0.43
C ASN A 126 2.89 -4.48 0.41
N LEU A 127 3.25 -5.75 0.24
CA LEU A 127 2.40 -6.89 0.57
C LEU A 127 2.91 -7.46 1.88
N LEU A 128 2.05 -7.53 2.90
CA LEU A 128 2.35 -8.22 4.14
C LEU A 128 1.50 -9.49 4.26
N HIS A 129 2.18 -10.60 4.52
CA HIS A 129 1.57 -11.89 4.80
C HIS A 129 1.88 -12.29 6.25
N LEU A 130 0.81 -12.46 7.02
CA LEU A 130 0.83 -12.96 8.38
C LEU A 130 0.28 -14.40 8.36
N PRO A 131 1.10 -15.43 8.62
CA PRO A 131 0.65 -16.82 8.66
C PRO A 131 -0.43 -17.04 9.74
N PRO A 132 -1.20 -18.15 9.69
CA PRO A 132 -2.04 -18.58 10.82
C PRO A 132 -1.25 -18.70 12.13
N GLY A 133 -1.89 -18.38 13.25
CA GLY A 133 -1.30 -18.44 14.60
C GLY A 133 -0.31 -17.31 14.90
N THR A 134 -0.27 -16.25 14.09
CA THR A 134 0.63 -15.12 14.31
C THR A 134 0.21 -14.36 15.58
N ARG A 135 1.21 -14.04 16.39
CA ARG A 135 1.12 -13.11 17.53
C ARG A 135 2.19 -12.05 17.33
N GLN A 136 1.90 -11.07 16.48
CA GLN A 136 2.88 -10.06 16.12
C GLN A 136 3.26 -9.24 17.36
N SER A 137 4.55 -8.98 17.51
CA SER A 137 5.12 -8.11 18.51
C SER A 137 4.60 -6.68 18.30
N ARG A 138 4.28 -6.03 19.42
CA ARG A 138 3.74 -4.67 19.41
C ARG A 138 4.77 -3.66 18.91
N HIS A 139 4.37 -2.80 17.98
CA HIS A 139 5.27 -1.84 17.33
C HIS A 139 4.52 -0.56 16.90
N THR A 140 5.29 0.44 16.46
CA THR A 140 4.82 1.73 15.94
C THR A 140 5.51 2.04 14.61
N HIS A 141 5.03 3.07 13.90
CA HIS A 141 5.67 3.62 12.70
C HIS A 141 5.72 5.15 12.82
N PRO A 142 6.78 5.81 12.30
CA PRO A 142 6.95 7.27 12.39
C PRO A 142 6.05 8.06 11.41
N SER A 143 5.21 7.38 10.66
CA SER A 143 4.28 7.96 9.70
C SER A 143 2.99 7.15 9.62
N ASP A 144 1.94 7.73 9.05
CA ASP A 144 0.68 7.04 8.82
C ASP A 144 0.87 5.85 7.86
N ARG A 145 0.11 4.76 8.07
CA ARG A 145 0.01 3.64 7.13
C ARG A 145 -1.43 3.50 6.68
N VAL A 146 -1.65 3.44 5.37
CA VAL A 146 -2.95 3.15 4.79
C VAL A 146 -2.87 1.80 4.10
N GLY A 147 -3.85 0.94 4.30
CA GLY A 147 -3.83 -0.36 3.65
C GLY A 147 -5.21 -0.94 3.37
N LEU A 148 -5.19 -2.14 2.82
CA LEU A 148 -6.36 -2.91 2.47
C LEU A 148 -6.14 -4.37 2.85
N VAL A 149 -7.13 -4.97 3.50
CA VAL A 149 -7.18 -6.40 3.70
C VAL A 149 -7.58 -7.09 2.41
N VAL A 150 -6.69 -7.93 1.88
CA VAL A 150 -6.86 -8.58 0.58
C VAL A 150 -7.48 -9.96 0.73
N ARG A 151 -6.96 -10.78 1.65
CA ARG A 151 -7.39 -12.17 1.88
C ARG A 151 -7.23 -12.53 3.35
N GLY A 152 -7.99 -13.53 3.78
CA GLY A 152 -7.88 -14.12 5.11
C GLY A 152 -8.55 -13.29 6.19
N ALA A 153 -8.18 -13.50 7.44
CA ALA A 153 -8.78 -12.83 8.58
C ALA A 153 -7.77 -12.67 9.72
N GLY A 154 -7.95 -11.61 10.50
CA GLY A 154 -7.15 -11.36 11.68
C GLY A 154 -7.72 -10.23 12.51
N THR A 155 -6.96 -9.79 13.50
CA THR A 155 -7.35 -8.75 14.44
C THR A 155 -6.19 -7.78 14.63
N CYS A 156 -6.45 -6.49 14.48
CA CYS A 156 -5.55 -5.44 14.93
C CYS A 156 -5.82 -5.15 16.41
N LEU A 157 -4.78 -5.17 17.24
CA LEU A 157 -4.87 -4.86 18.66
C LEU A 157 -4.18 -3.53 18.95
N THR A 158 -4.84 -2.68 19.73
CA THR A 158 -4.36 -1.39 20.22
C THR A 158 -4.75 -1.21 21.69
N ASP A 159 -4.25 -0.17 22.36
CA ASP A 159 -4.73 0.17 23.72
C ASP A 159 -6.21 0.55 23.76
N ALA A 160 -6.76 1.02 22.64
CA ALA A 160 -8.17 1.36 22.52
C ALA A 160 -9.07 0.11 22.32
N GLY A 161 -8.46 -1.05 22.05
CA GLY A 161 -9.17 -2.31 21.84
C GLY A 161 -8.78 -3.03 20.55
N ALA A 162 -9.60 -4.01 20.19
CA ALA A 162 -9.42 -4.91 19.06
C ALA A 162 -10.32 -4.52 17.88
N ALA A 163 -9.78 -4.58 16.66
CA ALA A 163 -10.52 -4.37 15.42
C ALA A 163 -10.35 -5.57 14.50
N GLU A 164 -11.46 -6.18 14.09
CA GLU A 164 -11.45 -7.30 13.14
C GLU A 164 -11.07 -6.85 11.73
N LEU A 165 -10.32 -7.70 11.05
CA LEU A 165 -9.83 -7.52 9.70
C LEU A 165 -10.34 -8.65 8.82
N ARG A 166 -10.95 -8.28 7.68
CA ARG A 166 -11.48 -9.18 6.67
C ARG A 166 -11.41 -8.54 5.29
N PRO A 167 -11.45 -9.32 4.20
CA PRO A 167 -11.21 -8.82 2.85
C PRO A 167 -12.13 -7.66 2.47
N GLY A 168 -11.58 -6.66 1.79
CA GLY A 168 -12.33 -5.46 1.38
C GLY A 168 -12.44 -4.38 2.46
N LEU A 169 -11.83 -4.55 3.64
CA LEU A 169 -11.65 -3.47 4.61
C LEU A 169 -10.37 -2.69 4.33
N ALA A 170 -10.52 -1.40 4.01
CA ALA A 170 -9.42 -0.46 4.07
C ALA A 170 -9.17 -0.04 5.52
N PHE A 171 -7.92 0.24 5.86
CA PHE A 171 -7.54 0.65 7.20
C PHE A 171 -6.53 1.80 7.21
N LEU A 172 -6.52 2.54 8.31
CA LEU A 172 -5.56 3.58 8.64
C LEU A 172 -4.93 3.27 10.00
N ILE A 173 -3.61 3.27 10.02
CA ILE A 173 -2.78 3.25 11.23
C ILE A 173 -2.15 4.64 11.34
N PRO A 174 -2.57 5.46 12.32
CA PRO A 174 -1.95 6.74 12.56
C PRO A 174 -0.48 6.62 12.96
N THR A 175 0.28 7.67 12.65
CA THR A 175 1.63 7.91 13.14
C THR A 175 1.74 7.63 14.64
N ASP A 176 2.81 6.93 15.03
CA ASP A 176 3.16 6.56 16.40
C ASP A 176 2.12 5.71 17.16
N LEU A 177 1.06 5.22 16.51
CA LEU A 177 0.06 4.38 17.18
C LEU A 177 0.63 2.98 17.47
N PRO A 178 0.78 2.57 18.75
CA PRO A 178 1.30 1.24 19.05
C PRO A 178 0.23 0.18 18.81
N HIS A 179 0.52 -0.75 17.91
CA HIS A 179 -0.41 -1.79 17.47
C HIS A 179 0.31 -3.13 17.22
N CYS A 180 -0.46 -4.19 17.07
CA CYS A 180 -0.01 -5.46 16.51
C CYS A 180 -1.17 -6.18 15.80
N PHE A 181 -0.82 -7.13 14.94
CA PHE A 181 -1.78 -8.00 14.28
C PHE A 181 -1.69 -9.43 14.79
N HIS A 182 -2.83 -10.00 15.12
CA HIS A 182 -2.97 -11.40 15.48
C HIS A 182 -3.81 -12.14 14.46
N THR A 183 -3.46 -13.40 14.23
CA THR A 183 -4.24 -14.34 13.42
C THR A 183 -4.47 -15.62 14.20
N GLU A 184 -5.61 -16.27 13.96
CA GLU A 184 -5.92 -17.57 14.55
C GLU A 184 -5.73 -18.66 13.49
N ASP A 185 -6.81 -19.26 12.99
CA ASP A 185 -6.73 -20.36 12.03
C ASP A 185 -6.59 -19.91 10.56
N SER A 186 -6.64 -18.60 10.31
CA SER A 186 -6.54 -18.00 8.97
C SER A 186 -5.25 -17.20 8.84
N GLU A 187 -4.67 -17.15 7.64
CA GLU A 187 -3.67 -16.14 7.32
C GLU A 187 -4.33 -14.75 7.30
N LEU A 188 -3.52 -13.70 7.33
CA LEU A 188 -3.95 -12.36 6.99
C LEU A 188 -3.01 -11.80 5.92
N LEU A 189 -3.56 -11.48 4.76
CA LEU A 189 -2.85 -10.89 3.64
C LEU A 189 -3.34 -9.47 3.42
N ILE A 190 -2.44 -8.50 3.54
CA ILE A 190 -2.75 -7.08 3.40
C ILE A 190 -1.80 -6.41 2.43
N VAL A 191 -2.29 -5.37 1.74
CA VAL A 191 -1.41 -4.39 1.10
C VAL A 191 -1.33 -3.14 1.97
N ALA A 192 -0.14 -2.61 2.15
CA ALA A 192 0.12 -1.45 3.00
C ALA A 192 0.93 -0.41 2.23
N TYR A 193 0.40 0.79 2.11
CA TYR A 193 1.09 1.96 1.61
C TYR A 193 1.84 2.64 2.74
N HIS A 194 3.10 2.92 2.45
CA HIS A 194 3.99 3.66 3.30
C HIS A 194 4.30 4.98 2.61
N PRO A 195 4.02 6.13 3.24
CA PRO A 195 4.35 7.43 2.66
C PRO A 195 5.86 7.69 2.56
N ASP A 196 6.67 6.90 3.22
CA ASP A 196 8.11 7.07 3.31
C ASP A 196 8.78 5.70 3.40
N SER A 197 10.09 5.68 3.20
CA SER A 197 10.90 4.48 3.30
C SER A 197 12.29 4.81 3.84
N ASP A 198 12.87 3.90 4.61
CA ASP A 198 14.26 3.99 5.09
C ASP A 198 15.26 3.34 4.12
N PHE A 199 14.76 2.69 3.06
CA PHE A 199 15.52 2.01 2.03
C PHE A 199 15.29 2.62 0.63
N GLY A 200 16.23 2.40 -0.28
CA GLY A 200 16.16 2.79 -1.67
C GLY A 200 17.49 3.34 -2.19
N PRO A 201 17.60 3.59 -3.51
CA PRO A 201 18.76 4.26 -4.09
C PRO A 201 18.98 5.65 -3.47
N THR A 202 20.24 6.07 -3.36
CA THR A 202 20.59 7.46 -3.10
C THR A 202 21.46 7.99 -4.22
N HIS A 203 21.73 9.30 -4.27
CA HIS A 203 22.66 9.86 -5.25
C HIS A 203 24.11 9.38 -5.09
N GLN A 204 24.45 8.75 -3.97
CA GLN A 204 25.79 8.24 -3.70
C GLN A 204 25.86 6.70 -3.68
N ASP A 205 24.71 6.03 -3.62
CA ASP A 205 24.62 4.58 -3.47
C ASP A 205 23.54 4.04 -4.42
N HIS A 206 23.98 3.62 -5.60
CA HIS A 206 23.17 2.93 -6.60
C HIS A 206 24.07 2.20 -7.61
N PRO A 207 23.54 1.21 -8.38
CA PRO A 207 24.38 0.36 -9.24
C PRO A 207 25.23 1.13 -10.25
N MET A 208 24.72 2.21 -10.83
CA MET A 208 25.47 3.02 -11.80
C MET A 208 26.61 3.83 -11.18
N ILE A 209 26.68 3.99 -9.86
CA ILE A 209 27.87 4.49 -9.14
C ILE A 209 28.73 3.31 -8.70
N ASN A 210 28.14 2.34 -8.00
CA ASN A 210 28.89 1.30 -7.29
C ASN A 210 29.53 0.27 -8.22
N ARG A 211 28.98 0.11 -9.43
CA ARG A 211 29.41 -0.91 -10.41
C ARG A 211 29.95 -0.30 -11.70
N THR A 212 30.22 1.01 -11.73
CA THR A 212 30.88 1.66 -12.87
C THR A 212 32.37 1.81 -12.60
N LEU A 213 33.17 0.94 -13.20
CA LEU A 213 34.63 0.97 -13.09
C LEU A 213 35.20 1.91 -14.17
N ARG A 214 35.91 2.94 -13.76
CA ARG A 214 36.64 3.81 -14.70
C ARG A 214 37.88 3.08 -15.20
N VAL A 215 38.06 3.04 -16.51
CA VAL A 215 39.31 2.62 -17.15
C VAL A 215 40.13 3.87 -17.45
N SER A 216 41.38 3.85 -17.01
CA SER A 216 42.40 4.85 -17.33
C SER A 216 43.05 4.56 -18.68
#